data_AF-A0A920ADQ3-F1
#
_entry.id   AF-A0A920ADQ3-F1
#
_cell.length_a   1.000
_cell.length_b   1.000
_cell.length_c   1.000
_cell.angle_alpha   90.00
_cell.angle_beta   90.00
_cell.angle_gamma   90.00
#
_symmetry.space_group_name_H-M   'P 1'
#
loop_
_entity.id
_entity.type
_entity.pdbx_description
1 polymer ?
#
loop_
_entity_poly.entity_id
_entity_poly.type
_entity_poly.pdbx_seq_one_letter_code
_entity_poly.pdbx_strand_id
1 'polypeptide(L)'
;MKSWAPYLKKFGLLIVELHSIKSKDTASNIGKSLATPYDATHGYTDQYIIEHSCFINAAKHAGLAPVEKYSFKFPNNQTTTVSIELLKTIQ
;
A
#
# COMPACT_ATOMS: atom_id res chain seq x y z
N MET A 1 -10.32 5.49 -2.40
CA MET A 1 -9.57 6.73 -2.73
C MET A 1 -10.43 7.87 -3.30
N LYS A 2 -11.34 7.64 -4.27
CA LYS A 2 -12.15 8.73 -4.87
C LYS A 2 -12.88 9.63 -3.86
N SER A 3 -13.46 9.06 -2.80
CA SER A 3 -14.16 9.85 -1.77
C SER A 3 -13.23 10.73 -0.94
N TRP A 4 -11.95 10.38 -0.83
CA TRP A 4 -10.95 11.17 -0.10
C TRP A 4 -10.39 12.30 -0.95
N ALA A 5 -10.18 12.07 -2.25
CA ALA A 5 -9.50 12.99 -3.17
C ALA A 5 -9.97 14.46 -3.11
N PRO A 6 -11.28 14.79 -3.00
CA PRO A 6 -11.74 16.17 -2.93
C PRO A 6 -11.14 16.99 -1.79
N TYR A 7 -10.75 16.34 -0.69
CA TYR A 7 -10.26 16.99 0.53
C TYR A 7 -8.73 17.13 0.58
N LEU A 8 -8.00 16.56 -0.39
CA LEU A 8 -6.53 16.42 -0.34
C LEU A 8 -5.78 17.48 -1.16
N LYS A 9 -6.45 18.51 -1.66
CA LYS A 9 -5.88 19.48 -2.62
C LYS A 9 -4.73 20.33 -2.05
N LYS A 10 -4.84 20.76 -0.78
CA LYS A 10 -3.87 21.72 -0.20
C LYS A 10 -2.60 21.04 0.31
N PHE A 11 -2.74 20.03 1.15
CA PHE A 11 -1.62 19.41 1.86
C PHE A 11 -1.36 17.96 1.45
N GLY A 12 -2.31 17.30 0.78
CA GLY A 12 -2.25 15.87 0.51
C GLY A 12 -2.71 15.02 1.70
N LEU A 13 -2.42 13.73 1.62
CA LEU A 13 -2.69 12.71 2.65
C LEU A 13 -1.37 12.00 2.98
N LEU A 14 -0.86 12.18 4.20
CA LEU A 14 0.20 11.34 4.74
C LEU A 14 -0.46 10.09 5.33
N ILE A 15 -0.12 8.91 4.80
CA ILE A 15 -0.72 7.64 5.20
C ILE A 15 0.35 6.57 5.42
N VAL A 16 0.10 5.73 6.43
CA VAL A 16 0.83 4.49 6.67
C VAL A 16 -0.15 3.36 6.39
N GLU A 17 0.22 2.43 5.51
CA GLU A 17 -0.68 1.37 5.04
C GLU A 17 0.00 0.01 5.09
N LEU A 18 -0.78 -1.02 5.39
CA LEU A 18 -0.35 -2.42 5.35
C LEU A 18 -0.76 -3.05 4.01
N HIS A 19 0.11 -3.87 3.45
CA HIS A 19 -0.04 -4.49 2.14
C HIS A 19 0.13 -5.99 2.21
N SER A 20 -0.66 -6.69 1.41
CA SER A 20 -0.43 -8.11 1.12
C SER A 20 0.71 -8.28 0.13
N ILE A 21 1.27 -9.49 0.08
CA ILE A 21 2.27 -9.89 -0.92
C ILE A 21 1.67 -10.95 -1.85
N LYS A 22 2.07 -10.93 -3.12
CA LYS A 22 1.71 -11.98 -4.07
C LYS A 22 2.09 -13.35 -3.53
N SER A 23 1.17 -14.31 -3.64
CA SER A 23 1.35 -15.68 -3.14
C SER A 23 2.65 -16.36 -3.60
N LYS A 24 3.10 -16.12 -4.84
CA LYS A 24 4.37 -16.65 -5.37
C LYS A 24 5.60 -16.09 -4.64
N ASP A 25 5.59 -14.80 -4.34
CA ASP A 25 6.69 -14.14 -3.62
C ASP A 25 6.67 -14.55 -2.14
N THR A 26 5.48 -14.67 -1.54
CA THR A 26 5.29 -15.19 -0.18
C THR A 26 5.80 -16.62 -0.04
N ALA A 27 5.45 -17.51 -0.98
CA ALA A 27 5.91 -18.90 -0.99
C ALA A 27 7.44 -19.01 -1.11
N SER A 28 8.06 -18.11 -1.88
CA SER A 28 9.52 -18.06 -2.05
C SER A 28 10.27 -17.51 -0.82
N ASN A 29 9.55 -16.94 0.16
CA ASN A 29 10.09 -16.28 1.34
C ASN A 29 9.56 -16.86 2.66
N ILE A 30 9.11 -18.12 2.66
CA ILE A 30 8.67 -18.82 3.87
C ILE A 30 9.79 -18.81 4.93
N GLY A 31 9.44 -18.43 6.16
CA GLY A 31 10.38 -18.29 7.28
C GLY A 31 11.25 -17.03 7.24
N LYS A 32 11.22 -16.25 6.16
CA LYS A 32 11.93 -14.96 6.03
C LYS A 32 11.00 -13.76 6.09
N SER A 33 9.70 -13.99 5.92
CA SER A 33 8.64 -12.99 5.93
C SER A 33 7.48 -13.46 6.80
N LEU A 34 6.78 -12.50 7.41
CA LEU A 34 5.53 -12.74 8.14
C LEU A 34 4.29 -12.64 7.23
N ALA A 35 4.46 -12.46 5.91
CA ALA A 35 3.34 -12.28 4.98
C ALA A 35 2.36 -13.47 5.00
N THR A 36 2.83 -14.71 5.13
CA THR A 36 1.91 -15.87 5.19
C THR A 36 0.88 -15.76 6.33
N PRO A 37 1.28 -15.63 7.61
CA PRO A 37 0.31 -15.48 8.69
C PRO A 37 -0.43 -14.13 8.65
N TYR A 38 0.19 -13.04 8.22
CA TYR A 38 -0.48 -11.73 8.16
C TYR A 38 -1.58 -11.71 7.10
N ASP A 39 -1.27 -12.09 5.87
CA ASP A 39 -2.22 -12.06 4.75
C ASP A 39 -3.40 -13.00 5.03
N ALA A 40 -3.12 -14.18 5.62
CA ALA A 40 -4.16 -15.12 6.02
C ALA A 40 -5.06 -14.56 7.12
N THR A 41 -4.50 -14.04 8.22
CA THR A 41 -5.31 -13.54 9.35
C THR A 41 -6.14 -12.31 8.97
N HIS A 42 -5.61 -11.42 8.14
CA HIS A 42 -6.37 -10.26 7.64
C HIS A 42 -7.48 -10.70 6.69
N GLY A 43 -7.18 -11.61 5.76
CA GLY A 43 -8.20 -12.18 4.87
C GLY A 43 -9.30 -12.94 5.63
N TYR A 44 -8.96 -13.70 6.67
CA TYR A 44 -9.94 -14.43 7.50
C TYR A 44 -10.79 -13.51 8.39
N THR A 45 -10.38 -12.26 8.61
CA THR A 45 -11.10 -11.28 9.43
C THR A 45 -11.79 -10.20 8.60
N ASP A 46 -12.01 -10.48 7.31
CA ASP A 46 -12.65 -9.56 6.36
C ASP A 46 -11.96 -8.18 6.29
N GLN A 47 -10.64 -8.14 6.46
CA GLN A 47 -9.82 -6.96 6.22
C GLN A 47 -9.30 -6.96 4.78
N TYR A 48 -9.41 -5.80 4.13
CA TYR A 48 -9.17 -5.66 2.69
C TYR A 48 -7.78 -5.11 2.38
N ILE A 49 -6.72 -5.81 2.79
CA ILE A 49 -5.36 -5.46 2.39
C ILE A 49 -5.08 -5.91 0.95
N ILE A 50 -4.33 -5.09 0.22
CA ILE A 50 -3.98 -5.31 -1.19
C ILE A 50 -2.49 -5.02 -1.40
N GLU A 51 -1.92 -5.52 -2.49
CA GLU A 51 -0.51 -5.26 -2.78
C GLU A 51 -0.26 -3.75 -2.97
N HIS A 52 0.93 -3.29 -2.57
CA HIS A 52 1.32 -1.88 -2.69
C HIS A 52 1.05 -1.30 -4.08
N SER A 53 1.38 -2.04 -5.13
CA SER A 53 1.13 -1.60 -6.52
C SER A 53 -0.35 -1.39 -6.83
N CYS A 54 -1.24 -2.22 -6.27
CA CYS A 54 -2.69 -2.10 -6.41
C CYS A 54 -3.18 -0.84 -5.67
N PHE A 55 -2.66 -0.58 -4.47
CA PHE A 55 -2.95 0.63 -3.70
C PHE A 55 -2.55 1.91 -4.45
N ILE A 56 -1.31 1.98 -4.97
CA ILE A 56 -0.85 3.13 -5.77
C ILE A 56 -1.68 3.29 -7.03
N ASN A 57 -2.04 2.20 -7.70
CA ASN A 57 -2.92 2.26 -8.87
C ASN A 57 -4.31 2.80 -8.49
N ALA A 58 -4.88 2.41 -7.36
CA ALA A 58 -6.15 2.94 -6.87
C ALA A 58 -6.07 4.43 -6.50
N ALA A 59 -4.94 4.89 -5.94
CA ALA A 59 -4.67 6.30 -5.71
C ALA A 59 -4.61 7.07 -7.03
N LYS A 60 -3.88 6.57 -8.04
CA LYS A 60 -3.79 7.16 -9.38
C LYS A 60 -5.16 7.31 -10.04
N HIS A 61 -6.01 6.29 -9.97
CA HIS A 61 -7.39 6.34 -10.48
C HIS A 61 -8.29 7.35 -9.77
N ALA A 62 -7.91 7.79 -8.56
CA ALA A 62 -8.59 8.87 -7.84
C ALA A 62 -7.96 10.25 -8.09
N GLY A 63 -7.00 10.36 -9.02
CA GLY A 63 -6.27 11.59 -9.29
C GLY A 63 -5.22 11.92 -8.23
N LEU A 64 -4.69 10.92 -7.51
CA LEU A 64 -3.68 11.08 -6.48
C LEU A 64 -2.37 10.37 -6.87
N ALA A 65 -1.23 10.93 -6.54
CA ALA A 65 0.08 10.32 -6.71
C ALA A 65 0.95 10.50 -5.46
N PRO A 66 1.82 9.53 -5.14
CA PRO A 66 2.81 9.68 -4.08
C PRO A 66 3.85 10.75 -4.43
N VAL A 67 4.28 11.52 -3.44
CA VAL A 67 5.43 12.41 -3.55
C VAL A 67 6.69 11.59 -3.25
N GLU A 68 7.55 11.40 -4.25
CA GLU A 68 8.72 10.50 -4.19
C GLU A 68 9.60 10.70 -2.95
N LYS A 69 9.87 11.96 -2.57
CA LYS A 69 10.66 12.31 -1.37
C LYS A 69 10.08 11.74 -0.07
N TYR A 70 8.78 11.48 -0.04
CA TYR A 70 8.02 11.01 1.13
C TYR A 70 7.37 9.65 0.87
N SER A 71 7.97 8.84 -0.01
CA SER A 71 7.56 7.47 -0.31
C SER A 71 8.57 6.50 0.28
N PHE A 72 8.15 5.72 1.26
CA PHE A 72 8.98 4.73 1.95
C PHE A 72 8.28 3.37 1.94
N LYS A 73 9.03 2.32 1.64
CA LYS A 73 8.50 0.96 1.52
C LYS A 73 9.35 -0.02 2.29
N PHE A 74 8.69 -0.86 3.09
CA PHE A 74 9.34 -1.81 3.96
C PHE A 74 8.85 -3.23 3.68
N PRO A 75 9.73 -4.24 3.71
CA PRO A 75 11.19 -4.12 3.88
C PRO A 75 11.90 -3.57 2.64
N ASN A 76 11.32 -3.70 1.44
CA ASN A 76 11.86 -3.21 0.18
C ASN A 76 10.75 -3.11 -0.89
N ASN A 77 11.10 -2.71 -2.11
CA ASN A 77 10.17 -2.53 -3.24
C ASN A 77 9.50 -3.82 -3.75
N GLN A 78 10.12 -4.99 -3.57
CA GLN A 78 9.60 -6.25 -4.11
C GLN A 78 8.60 -6.90 -3.17
N THR A 79 8.88 -6.87 -1.87
CA THR A 79 8.07 -7.55 -0.84
C THR A 79 7.43 -6.55 0.12
N THR A 80 7.02 -5.37 -0.37
CA THR A 80 6.46 -4.29 0.46
C THR A 80 5.24 -4.78 1.25
N THR A 81 5.36 -4.85 2.57
CA THR A 81 4.27 -5.13 3.51
C THR A 81 3.78 -3.87 4.20
N VAL A 82 4.64 -2.85 4.35
CA VAL A 82 4.25 -1.56 4.93
C VAL A 82 4.75 -0.45 4.02
N SER A 83 3.90 0.54 3.75
CA SER A 83 4.32 1.78 3.09
C SER A 83 4.00 3.00 3.93
N ILE A 84 4.80 4.04 3.74
CA ILE A 84 4.53 5.41 4.20
C ILE A 84 4.53 6.27 2.95
N GLU A 85 3.42 6.94 2.68
CA GLU A 85 3.23 7.71 1.45
C GLU A 85 2.64 9.09 1.78
N LEU A 86 3.17 10.15 1.15
CA LEU A 86 2.44 11.41 1.01
C LEU A 86 1.74 11.44 -0.34
N LEU A 87 0.43 11.21 -0.38
CA LEU A 87 -0.37 11.28 -1.60
C LEU A 87 -0.85 12.72 -1.86
N LYS A 88 -0.68 13.22 -3.08
CA LYS A 88 -1.17 14.55 -3.52
C LYS A 88 -1.96 14.46 -4.80
N THR A 89 -2.82 15.46 -5.03
CA THR A 89 -3.58 15.56 -6.28
C THR A 89 -2.61 15.72 -7.46
N ILE A 90 -2.79 14.92 -8.51
CA ILE A 90 -2.08 15.07 -9.78
C ILE A 90 -2.62 16.34 -10.43
N GLN A 91 -1.75 17.34 -10.64
CA GLN A 91 -2.09 18.56 -11.37
C GLN A 91 -2.25 18.28 -12.85
#